data_AF-A0A7C5KKU3-F1
#
_entry.id   AF-A0A7C5KKU3-F1
#
_cell.length_a   1.000
_cell.length_b   1.000
_cell.length_c   1.000
_cell.angle_alpha   90.00
_cell.angle_beta   90.00
_cell.angle_gamma   90.00
#
_symmetry.space_group_name_H-M   'P 1'
#
loop_
_entity.id
_entity.type
_entity.pdbx_description
1 polymer ?
#
loop_
_entity_poly.entity_id
_entity_poly.type
_entity_poly.pdbx_seq_one_letter_code
_entity_poly.pdbx_strand_id
1 'polypeptide(L)'
;MGHSPPGRSRPRVTVVIPSWNGRGLLESCLEALEAAYQRTGLPDAVLVVDNGSEDGTMEWLRDLGKPRVSCLPLARNHGFAFACNRGVEAAESEWILILNNDTIPAPRMVQKLMEAEEREGNAAVPLLCAPVANYVKGKQLIPLLAGEDENSVSAIEARLADCAEGMVEDVRELSGLCLLLRRKHYLDLGGFDERFGLGNFEDDDLCFRFRRMGGRLLIVRDSYVHHLGNRTFIALGMDYEKDLEEKRQVFLKKWERDPLFLLEKHSLEWEASQFLPSLERAQLPSDQTPWLRRLQAKTYGALDQPQRALLAWREYLGHCPKDTEARSTEALLLFQMGRSLEARKTLSRTLDECWFGPVFAASLLTQVARQLHHEAPGEAEDYLRYALDIRPDFVPGLNLKAVWAIEQGRFQEAEHILQPFRQKEDPDLWNNLGIALYQQGKAPEALEAFSEAARRGGPQSPAARNLEALLTTGKQPPERP
;
A
#
# COMPACT_ATOMS: atom_id res chain seq x y z
N MET A 1 35.39 26.11 -5.06
CA MET A 1 34.19 26.10 -5.91
C MET A 1 34.59 25.45 -7.22
N GLY A 2 34.29 24.15 -7.39
CA GLY A 2 34.64 23.41 -8.61
C GLY A 2 33.63 23.73 -9.70
N HIS A 3 34.10 24.19 -10.86
CA HIS A 3 33.26 24.39 -12.04
C HIS A 3 32.86 23.04 -12.63
N SER A 4 31.56 22.76 -12.67
CA SER A 4 30.97 21.68 -13.46
C SER A 4 31.29 21.88 -14.94
N PRO A 5 31.61 20.81 -15.70
CA PRO A 5 31.92 20.92 -17.12
C PRO A 5 30.69 21.41 -17.91
N PRO A 6 30.88 22.23 -18.95
CA PRO A 6 29.78 22.81 -19.73
C PRO A 6 29.17 21.73 -20.63
N GLY A 7 27.85 21.52 -20.52
CA GLY A 7 27.06 20.80 -21.53
C GLY A 7 26.21 19.62 -21.08
N ARG A 8 26.25 19.19 -19.81
CA ARG A 8 25.27 18.22 -19.30
C ARG A 8 24.15 18.95 -18.57
N SER A 9 22.92 18.87 -19.11
CA SER A 9 21.72 19.22 -18.36
C SER A 9 21.69 18.42 -17.06
N ARG A 10 21.28 19.04 -15.94
CA ARG A 10 21.16 18.34 -14.66
C ARG A 10 20.25 17.11 -14.81
N PRO A 11 20.61 15.94 -14.26
CA PRO A 11 19.75 14.75 -14.31
C PRO A 11 18.40 15.06 -13.67
N ARG A 12 17.28 14.61 -14.28
CA ARG A 12 15.95 14.79 -13.66
C ARG A 12 15.78 13.82 -12.51
N VAL A 13 16.13 12.55 -12.72
CA VAL A 13 16.06 11.49 -11.69
C VAL A 13 17.39 10.76 -11.56
N THR A 14 17.81 10.56 -10.31
CA THR A 14 18.92 9.67 -9.95
C THR A 14 18.37 8.48 -9.17
N VAL A 15 18.69 7.27 -9.61
CA VAL A 15 18.46 6.07 -8.82
C VAL A 15 19.63 5.87 -7.86
N VAL A 16 19.35 5.86 -6.57
CA VAL A 16 20.32 5.64 -5.49
C VAL A 16 20.18 4.19 -5.01
N ILE A 17 21.25 3.40 -5.17
CA ILE A 17 21.26 1.97 -4.85
C ILE A 17 22.28 1.70 -3.75
N PRO A 18 21.87 1.49 -2.49
CA PRO A 18 22.77 0.96 -1.47
C PRO A 18 23.16 -0.48 -1.82
N SER A 19 24.45 -0.81 -1.73
CA SER A 19 24.94 -2.16 -2.01
C SER A 19 25.99 -2.59 -0.99
N TRP A 20 25.92 -3.85 -0.55
CA TRP A 20 26.93 -4.47 0.31
C TRP A 20 27.01 -5.97 -0.02
N ASN A 21 28.19 -6.46 -0.39
CA ASN A 21 28.47 -7.88 -0.65
C ASN A 21 27.39 -8.59 -1.48
N GLY A 22 27.03 -7.99 -2.61
CA GLY A 22 25.87 -8.39 -3.41
C GLY A 22 26.09 -8.22 -4.91
N ARG A 23 27.33 -8.37 -5.41
CA ARG A 23 27.68 -8.09 -6.81
C ARG A 23 26.69 -8.66 -7.84
N GLY A 24 26.34 -9.95 -7.74
CA GLY A 24 25.45 -10.60 -8.72
C GLY A 24 24.01 -10.07 -8.71
N LEU A 25 23.52 -9.65 -7.54
CA LEU A 25 22.20 -9.00 -7.40
C LEU A 25 22.25 -7.60 -8.04
N LEU A 26 23.29 -6.83 -7.71
CA LEU A 26 23.51 -5.51 -8.28
C LEU A 26 23.68 -5.55 -9.81
N GLU A 27 24.38 -6.55 -10.35
CA GLU A 27 24.53 -6.76 -11.80
C GLU A 27 23.16 -6.91 -12.47
N SER A 28 22.31 -7.79 -11.94
CA SER A 28 20.93 -7.99 -12.46
C SER A 28 20.09 -6.70 -12.38
N CYS A 29 20.20 -5.95 -11.28
CA CYS A 29 19.50 -4.67 -11.10
C CYS A 29 19.98 -3.61 -12.12
N LEU A 30 21.30 -3.48 -12.32
CA LEU A 30 21.87 -2.53 -13.27
C LEU A 30 21.57 -2.89 -14.73
N GLU A 31 21.46 -4.18 -15.07
CA GLU A 31 21.01 -4.64 -16.38
C GLU A 31 19.54 -4.25 -16.63
N ALA A 32 18.67 -4.46 -15.65
CA ALA A 32 17.27 -4.05 -15.74
C ALA A 32 17.10 -2.53 -15.87
N LEU A 33 17.88 -1.73 -15.13
CA LEU A 33 17.90 -0.28 -15.28
C LEU A 33 18.46 0.20 -16.62
N GLU A 34 19.40 -0.55 -17.22
CA GLU A 34 19.86 -0.27 -18.58
C GLU A 34 18.74 -0.51 -19.59
N ALA A 35 18.02 -1.63 -19.48
CA ALA A 35 16.88 -1.94 -20.34
C ALA A 35 15.76 -0.89 -20.19
N ALA A 36 15.47 -0.47 -18.96
CA ALA A 36 14.51 0.61 -18.68
C ALA A 36 14.89 1.92 -19.39
N TYR A 37 16.18 2.28 -19.36
CA TYR A 37 16.66 3.48 -20.05
C TYR A 37 16.61 3.36 -21.57
N GLN A 38 17.01 2.23 -22.13
CA GLN A 38 16.90 2.00 -23.57
C GLN A 38 15.44 2.11 -24.03
N ARG A 39 14.48 1.77 -23.16
CA ARG A 39 13.05 1.82 -23.44
C ARG A 39 12.45 3.21 -23.26
N THR A 40 12.82 3.96 -22.22
CA THR A 40 12.11 5.16 -21.77
C THR A 40 12.96 6.43 -21.70
N GLY A 41 14.29 6.30 -21.82
CA GLY A 41 15.23 7.38 -21.53
C GLY A 41 15.41 7.67 -20.03
N LEU A 42 14.85 6.84 -19.13
CA LEU A 42 14.96 6.97 -17.69
C LEU A 42 15.50 5.69 -17.03
N PRO A 43 16.26 5.78 -15.92
CA PRO A 43 16.68 7.00 -15.23
C PRO A 43 17.83 7.73 -15.94
N ASP A 44 18.00 9.03 -15.65
CA ASP A 44 19.10 9.84 -16.19
C ASP A 44 20.46 9.42 -15.60
N ALA A 45 20.47 9.07 -14.32
CA ALA A 45 21.68 8.66 -13.59
C ALA A 45 21.39 7.52 -12.59
N VAL A 46 22.42 6.74 -12.31
CA VAL A 46 22.43 5.71 -11.27
C VAL A 46 23.65 5.96 -10.38
N LEU A 47 23.43 6.05 -9.08
CA LEU A 47 24.44 6.20 -8.05
C LEU A 47 24.41 4.97 -7.15
N VAL A 48 25.40 4.09 -7.29
CA VAL A 48 25.60 2.96 -6.39
C VAL A 48 26.36 3.46 -5.16
N VAL A 49 25.82 3.23 -3.97
CA VAL A 49 26.51 3.50 -2.71
C VAL A 49 27.08 2.18 -2.20
N ASP A 50 28.37 1.95 -2.45
CA ASP A 50 29.05 0.76 -1.95
C ASP A 50 29.30 0.92 -0.45
N ASN A 51 28.60 0.14 0.36
CA ASN A 51 28.60 0.24 1.81
C ASN A 51 29.76 -0.57 2.43
N GLY A 52 30.95 -0.50 1.82
CA GLY A 52 32.14 -1.26 2.23
C GLY A 52 32.06 -2.73 1.86
N SER A 53 31.87 -3.04 0.56
CA SER A 53 31.90 -4.42 0.08
C SER A 53 33.33 -4.97 0.01
N GLU A 54 33.46 -6.28 0.24
CA GLU A 54 34.72 -7.03 0.16
C GLU A 54 34.66 -8.12 -0.93
N ASP A 55 33.56 -8.19 -1.69
CA ASP A 55 33.28 -9.21 -2.71
C ASP A 55 33.78 -8.86 -4.13
N GLY A 56 34.57 -7.79 -4.26
CA GLY A 56 35.05 -7.28 -5.55
C GLY A 56 34.05 -6.42 -6.32
N THR A 57 32.93 -6.01 -5.68
CA THR A 57 31.94 -5.08 -6.24
C THR A 57 32.59 -3.77 -6.73
N MET A 58 33.53 -3.21 -5.96
CA MET A 58 34.19 -1.94 -6.28
C MET A 58 35.06 -2.01 -7.53
N GLU A 59 35.87 -3.08 -7.67
CA GLU A 59 36.67 -3.35 -8.85
C GLU A 59 35.78 -3.45 -10.09
N TRP A 60 34.71 -4.24 -9.98
CA TRP A 60 33.75 -4.42 -11.07
C TRP A 60 33.03 -3.13 -11.46
N LEU A 61 32.59 -2.31 -10.50
CA LEU A 61 31.95 -1.01 -10.79
C LEU A 61 32.89 -0.04 -11.49
N ARG A 62 34.20 -0.06 -11.17
CA ARG A 62 35.20 0.76 -11.87
C ARG A 62 35.36 0.33 -13.33
N ASP A 63 35.32 -0.97 -13.59
CA ASP A 63 35.52 -1.55 -14.92
C ASP A 63 34.23 -1.62 -15.76
N LEU A 64 33.06 -1.35 -15.18
CA LEU A 64 31.74 -1.47 -15.81
C LEU A 64 31.59 -0.59 -17.06
N GLY A 65 32.30 0.54 -17.14
CA GLY A 65 32.34 1.39 -18.33
C GLY A 65 31.01 2.06 -18.72
N LYS A 66 30.02 2.10 -17.82
CA LYS A 66 28.70 2.69 -18.07
C LYS A 66 28.64 4.17 -17.66
N PRO A 67 28.52 5.14 -18.58
CA PRO A 67 28.64 6.57 -18.27
C PRO A 67 27.55 7.15 -17.34
N ARG A 68 26.42 6.44 -17.18
CA ARG A 68 25.30 6.83 -16.30
C ARG A 68 25.40 6.22 -14.91
N VAL A 69 26.29 5.24 -14.71
CA VAL A 69 26.50 4.58 -13.42
C VAL A 69 27.71 5.19 -12.75
N SER A 70 27.54 5.64 -11.52
CA SER A 70 28.59 6.16 -10.66
C SER A 70 28.58 5.43 -9.32
N CYS A 71 29.70 5.46 -8.61
CA CYS A 71 29.84 4.79 -7.32
C CYS A 71 30.31 5.77 -6.24
N LEU A 72 29.67 5.70 -5.07
CA LEU A 72 30.09 6.35 -3.82
C LEU A 72 30.56 5.27 -2.83
N PRO A 73 31.88 5.09 -2.63
CA PRO A 73 32.40 4.11 -1.70
C PRO A 73 32.36 4.60 -0.25
N LEU A 74 31.92 3.73 0.65
CA LEU A 74 31.99 3.90 2.10
C LEU A 74 33.04 2.95 2.70
N ALA A 75 33.61 3.33 3.84
CA ALA A 75 34.74 2.61 4.43
C ALA A 75 34.36 1.25 5.05
N ARG A 76 33.10 1.06 5.43
CA ARG A 76 32.55 -0.15 6.06
C ARG A 76 31.02 -0.13 5.96
N ASN A 77 30.38 -1.24 6.34
CA ASN A 77 28.92 -1.30 6.39
C ASN A 77 28.36 -0.48 7.56
N HIS A 78 27.69 0.63 7.21
CA HIS A 78 26.98 1.50 8.15
C HIS A 78 25.47 1.22 8.23
N GLY A 79 24.98 0.24 7.47
CA GLY A 79 23.56 -0.10 7.36
C GLY A 79 22.83 0.65 6.25
N PHE A 80 21.60 0.21 5.97
CA PHE A 80 20.78 0.66 4.84
C PHE A 80 20.48 2.16 4.89
N ALA A 81 19.95 2.65 6.02
CA ALA A 81 19.56 4.05 6.20
C ALA A 81 20.72 5.02 5.93
N PHE A 82 21.91 4.71 6.46
CA PHE A 82 23.10 5.53 6.27
C PHE A 82 23.53 5.58 4.79
N ALA A 83 23.58 4.44 4.12
CA ALA A 83 23.97 4.38 2.71
C ALA A 83 23.00 5.15 1.81
N CYS A 84 21.69 4.99 2.04
CA CYS A 84 20.65 5.77 1.38
C CYS A 84 20.85 7.28 1.59
N ASN A 85 21.00 7.72 2.84
CA ASN A 85 21.19 9.15 3.17
C ASN A 85 22.38 9.75 2.43
N ARG A 86 23.54 9.09 2.48
CA ARG A 86 24.76 9.55 1.80
C ARG A 86 24.58 9.61 0.28
N GLY A 87 23.88 8.63 -0.30
CA GLY A 87 23.57 8.63 -1.73
C GLY A 87 22.64 9.78 -2.13
N VAL A 88 21.57 10.05 -1.37
CA VAL A 88 20.66 11.16 -1.66
C VAL A 88 21.34 12.52 -1.51
N GLU A 89 22.21 12.68 -0.50
CA GLU A 89 23.02 13.88 -0.32
C GLU A 89 23.94 14.14 -1.52
N ALA A 90 24.58 13.09 -2.04
CA ALA A 90 25.51 13.17 -3.17
C ALA A 90 24.81 13.35 -4.53
N ALA A 91 23.57 12.90 -4.68
CA ALA A 91 22.80 13.10 -5.90
C ALA A 91 22.45 14.59 -6.11
N GLU A 92 22.36 15.05 -7.35
CA GLU A 92 22.03 16.46 -7.68
C GLU A 92 20.68 16.61 -8.40
N SER A 93 19.98 15.50 -8.65
CA SER A 93 18.73 15.47 -9.38
C SER A 93 17.54 15.99 -8.56
N GLU A 94 16.51 16.44 -9.27
CA GLU A 94 15.27 16.92 -8.65
C GLU A 94 14.49 15.77 -8.01
N TRP A 95 14.38 14.64 -8.71
CA TRP A 95 13.82 13.40 -8.18
C TRP A 95 14.92 12.41 -7.78
N ILE A 96 14.63 11.65 -6.74
CA ILE A 96 15.46 10.57 -6.24
C ILE A 96 14.61 9.33 -6.18
N LEU A 97 15.13 8.23 -6.72
CA LEU A 97 14.57 6.90 -6.52
C LEU A 97 15.54 6.10 -5.65
N ILE A 98 15.15 5.79 -4.42
CA ILE A 98 15.87 4.82 -3.60
C ILE A 98 15.45 3.44 -4.06
N LEU A 99 16.40 2.54 -4.36
CA LEU A 99 16.12 1.22 -4.90
C LEU A 99 17.10 0.18 -4.32
N ASN A 100 16.58 -0.92 -3.76
CA ASN A 100 17.43 -2.01 -3.28
C ASN A 100 18.18 -2.71 -4.43
N ASN A 101 19.37 -3.24 -4.13
CA ASN A 101 20.21 -3.94 -5.11
C ASN A 101 19.68 -5.33 -5.50
N ASP A 102 18.75 -5.91 -4.75
CA ASP A 102 18.13 -7.23 -4.99
C ASP A 102 16.77 -7.14 -5.70
N THR A 103 16.66 -6.15 -6.59
CA THR A 103 15.46 -5.86 -7.37
C THR A 103 15.70 -5.94 -8.87
N ILE A 104 14.64 -6.24 -9.61
CA ILE A 104 14.59 -6.18 -11.08
C ILE A 104 13.46 -5.20 -11.44
N PRO A 105 13.77 -3.91 -11.64
CA PRO A 105 12.80 -2.90 -12.01
C PRO A 105 12.19 -3.16 -13.39
N ALA A 106 10.89 -2.93 -13.53
CA ALA A 106 10.24 -3.02 -14.82
C ALA A 106 10.63 -1.84 -15.75
N PRO A 107 10.63 -2.04 -17.09
CA PRO A 107 11.14 -1.05 -18.04
C PRO A 107 10.55 0.37 -17.91
N ARG A 108 9.29 0.51 -17.52
CA ARG A 108 8.57 1.78 -17.34
C ARG A 108 8.40 2.18 -15.88
N MET A 109 8.95 1.43 -14.93
CA MET A 109 8.76 1.67 -13.50
C MET A 109 9.10 3.11 -13.10
N VAL A 110 10.30 3.58 -13.44
CA VAL A 110 10.77 4.94 -13.10
C VAL A 110 9.91 6.00 -13.77
N GLN A 111 9.58 5.81 -15.05
CA GLN A 111 8.71 6.70 -15.81
C GLN A 111 7.35 6.85 -15.12
N LYS A 112 6.67 5.73 -14.80
CA LYS A 112 5.34 5.73 -14.19
C LYS A 112 5.31 6.37 -12.81
N LEU A 113 6.35 6.14 -12.00
CA LEU A 113 6.47 6.80 -10.70
C LEU A 113 6.61 8.33 -10.85
N MET A 114 7.42 8.78 -11.80
CA MET A 114 7.59 10.22 -12.06
C MET A 114 6.31 10.84 -12.62
N GLU A 115 5.67 10.21 -13.59
CA GLU A 115 4.39 10.68 -14.16
C GLU A 115 3.31 10.79 -13.07
N ALA A 116 3.24 9.83 -12.15
CA ALA A 116 2.33 9.88 -11.01
C ALA A 116 2.71 10.99 -10.01
N GLU A 117 3.99 11.18 -9.68
CA GLU A 117 4.43 12.27 -8.80
C GLU A 117 4.13 13.65 -9.41
N GLU A 118 4.35 13.82 -10.71
CA GLU A 118 4.06 15.07 -11.42
C GLU A 118 2.56 15.34 -11.53
N ARG A 119 1.75 14.30 -11.75
CA ARG A 119 0.29 14.41 -11.91
C ARG A 119 -0.42 14.63 -10.58
N GLU A 120 -0.06 13.87 -9.56
CA GLU A 120 -0.69 13.90 -8.24
C GLU A 120 -0.07 14.95 -7.33
N GLY A 121 1.17 15.35 -7.63
CA GLY A 121 1.95 16.30 -6.84
C GLY A 121 1.56 17.72 -7.13
N ASN A 122 1.67 18.56 -6.11
CA ASN A 122 1.65 20.00 -6.28
C ASN A 122 2.67 20.61 -5.31
N ALA A 123 3.00 21.88 -5.50
CA ALA A 123 4.01 22.57 -4.69
C ALA A 123 3.69 22.59 -3.18
N ALA A 124 2.45 22.28 -2.78
CA ALA A 124 2.00 22.31 -1.39
C ALA A 124 2.11 20.94 -0.69
N VAL A 125 2.18 19.82 -1.43
CA VAL A 125 2.07 18.47 -0.85
C VAL A 125 3.24 17.59 -1.29
N PRO A 126 4.20 17.31 -0.39
CA PRO A 126 5.22 16.31 -0.65
C PRO A 126 4.60 14.94 -0.96
N LEU A 127 5.08 14.30 -2.03
CA LEU A 127 4.70 12.94 -2.37
C LEU A 127 5.88 11.98 -2.19
N LEU A 128 5.57 10.81 -1.63
CA LEU A 128 6.42 9.64 -1.59
C LEU A 128 5.70 8.54 -2.37
N CYS A 129 6.24 8.18 -3.53
CA CYS A 129 5.63 7.21 -4.44
C CYS A 129 6.39 5.88 -4.39
N ALA A 130 5.67 4.76 -4.50
CA ALA A 130 6.26 3.43 -4.64
C ALA A 130 5.51 2.58 -5.66
N PRO A 131 6.18 1.63 -6.32
CA PRO A 131 5.53 0.66 -7.20
C PRO A 131 4.86 -0.46 -6.39
N VAL A 132 4.05 -1.27 -7.09
CA VAL A 132 3.69 -2.61 -6.60
C VAL A 132 4.86 -3.58 -6.76
N ALA A 133 4.89 -4.65 -5.94
CA ALA A 133 5.94 -5.65 -5.96
C ALA A 133 5.40 -7.07 -5.62
N ASN A 134 6.14 -8.11 -6.03
CA ASN A 134 5.80 -9.51 -5.76
C ASN A 134 6.16 -9.98 -4.34
N TYR A 135 7.06 -9.27 -3.67
CA TYR A 135 7.56 -9.64 -2.34
C TYR A 135 7.80 -8.38 -1.51
N VAL A 136 6.80 -8.01 -0.72
CA VAL A 136 6.76 -6.79 0.11
C VAL A 136 5.66 -6.91 1.15
N LYS A 137 5.73 -6.12 2.23
CA LYS A 137 4.64 -5.96 3.21
C LYS A 137 3.51 -5.06 2.67
N GLY A 138 2.31 -5.25 3.21
CA GLY A 138 1.18 -4.33 3.02
C GLY A 138 0.63 -4.29 1.59
N LYS A 139 -0.01 -3.17 1.25
CA LYS A 139 -0.84 -3.02 0.03
C LYS A 139 -0.04 -2.97 -1.28
N GLN A 140 1.28 -2.86 -1.20
CA GLN A 140 2.18 -2.94 -2.37
C GLN A 140 2.29 -4.36 -2.93
N LEU A 141 1.95 -5.38 -2.14
CA LEU A 141 2.03 -6.77 -2.56
C LEU A 141 1.00 -7.06 -3.65
N ILE A 142 1.46 -7.56 -4.79
CA ILE A 142 0.62 -8.18 -5.80
C ILE A 142 0.90 -9.69 -5.83
N PRO A 143 -0.12 -10.55 -5.67
CA PRO A 143 0.07 -11.99 -5.79
C PRO A 143 0.41 -12.35 -7.24
N LEU A 144 1.56 -13.02 -7.44
CA LEU A 144 1.88 -13.62 -8.73
C LEU A 144 0.92 -14.81 -8.95
N LEU A 145 0.17 -14.79 -10.05
CA LEU A 145 -0.69 -15.92 -10.42
C LEU A 145 0.22 -17.07 -10.86
N ALA A 146 0.04 -18.25 -10.28
CA ALA A 146 0.83 -19.43 -10.63
C ALA A 146 0.33 -20.06 -11.94
N GLY A 147 1.23 -20.24 -12.91
CA GLY A 147 0.99 -21.05 -14.10
C GLY A 147 1.33 -20.31 -15.41
N GLU A 148 2.23 -20.92 -16.17
CA GLU A 148 2.69 -20.54 -17.52
C GLU A 148 3.72 -19.38 -17.56
N ASP A 149 4.42 -19.22 -18.69
CA ASP A 149 5.61 -18.38 -18.94
C ASP A 149 5.44 -16.86 -18.67
N GLU A 150 4.43 -16.46 -17.90
CA GLU A 150 4.04 -15.12 -17.45
C GLU A 150 4.93 -14.53 -16.33
N ASN A 151 6.00 -15.21 -15.93
CA ASN A 151 6.89 -14.80 -14.82
C ASN A 151 7.94 -13.73 -15.18
N SER A 152 7.95 -13.23 -16.42
CA SER A 152 8.87 -12.13 -16.77
C SER A 152 8.36 -10.79 -16.24
N VAL A 153 9.27 -9.95 -15.76
CA VAL A 153 8.96 -8.61 -15.26
C VAL A 153 8.18 -7.78 -16.29
N SER A 154 8.51 -7.92 -17.58
CA SER A 154 7.82 -7.23 -18.68
C SER A 154 6.39 -7.70 -18.91
N ALA A 155 6.09 -9.00 -18.70
CA ALA A 155 4.72 -9.51 -18.83
C ALA A 155 3.82 -8.99 -17.71
N ILE A 156 4.36 -8.94 -16.48
CA ILE A 156 3.66 -8.36 -15.33
C ILE A 156 3.40 -6.86 -15.56
N GLU A 157 4.41 -6.13 -16.02
CA GLU A 157 4.26 -4.71 -16.37
C GLU A 157 3.17 -4.49 -17.43
N ALA A 158 3.15 -5.28 -18.51
CA ALA A 158 2.13 -5.18 -19.55
C ALA A 158 0.71 -5.40 -18.98
N ARG A 159 0.54 -6.42 -18.13
CA ARG A 159 -0.75 -6.72 -17.52
C ARG A 159 -1.23 -5.63 -16.55
N LEU A 160 -0.31 -5.03 -15.80
CA LEU A 160 -0.62 -3.89 -14.93
C LEU A 160 -0.95 -2.64 -15.74
N ALA A 161 -0.27 -2.42 -16.87
CA ALA A 161 -0.64 -1.36 -17.80
C ALA A 161 -2.06 -1.57 -18.36
N ASP A 162 -2.50 -2.80 -18.62
CA ASP A 162 -3.86 -3.05 -19.12
C ASP A 162 -4.94 -2.89 -18.05
N CYS A 163 -4.68 -3.29 -16.79
CA CYS A 163 -5.72 -3.36 -15.76
C CYS A 163 -5.70 -2.21 -14.74
N ALA A 164 -4.60 -1.46 -14.66
CA ALA A 164 -4.38 -0.45 -13.63
C ALA A 164 -3.74 0.85 -14.16
N GLU A 165 -3.82 1.13 -15.46
CA GLU A 165 -3.18 2.31 -16.06
C GLU A 165 -3.52 3.60 -15.31
N GLY A 166 -2.48 4.30 -14.87
CA GLY A 166 -2.60 5.57 -14.16
C GLY A 166 -3.28 5.46 -12.80
N MET A 167 -3.62 4.27 -12.29
CA MET A 167 -4.21 4.11 -10.97
C MET A 167 -3.16 4.37 -9.89
N VAL A 168 -3.55 5.17 -8.91
CA VAL A 168 -2.77 5.44 -7.70
C VAL A 168 -3.61 5.14 -6.47
N GLU A 169 -2.98 4.78 -5.36
CA GLU A 169 -3.65 4.55 -4.09
C GLU A 169 -2.90 5.23 -2.94
N ASP A 170 -3.60 6.05 -2.16
CA ASP A 170 -3.08 6.62 -0.92
C ASP A 170 -2.97 5.55 0.16
N VAL A 171 -1.78 5.46 0.77
CA VAL A 171 -1.48 4.52 1.85
C VAL A 171 -0.81 5.21 3.02
N ARG A 172 -0.50 4.46 4.09
CA ARG A 172 0.13 5.00 5.31
C ARG A 172 1.53 4.47 5.57
N GLU A 173 1.86 3.40 4.87
CA GLU A 173 3.16 2.75 4.90
C GLU A 173 3.54 2.44 3.45
N LEU A 174 4.84 2.57 3.19
CA LEU A 174 5.51 2.12 1.98
C LEU A 174 6.79 1.45 2.42
N SER A 175 7.15 0.37 1.75
CA SER A 175 8.41 -0.32 1.99
C SER A 175 9.57 0.47 1.40
N GLY A 176 10.69 0.50 2.13
CA GLY A 176 11.95 1.12 1.72
C GLY A 176 12.59 0.51 0.47
N LEU A 177 12.07 -0.58 -0.07
CA LEU A 177 12.65 -1.31 -1.20
C LEU A 177 12.74 -0.47 -2.50
N CYS A 178 11.76 0.41 -2.74
CA CYS A 178 11.68 1.27 -3.91
C CYS A 178 10.81 2.49 -3.59
N LEU A 179 11.44 3.66 -3.49
CA LEU A 179 10.77 4.91 -3.11
C LEU A 179 11.21 6.06 -4.01
N LEU A 180 10.27 6.68 -4.73
CA LEU A 180 10.48 7.90 -5.50
C LEU A 180 9.97 9.11 -4.72
N LEU A 181 10.81 10.14 -4.61
CA LEU A 181 10.40 11.44 -4.08
C LEU A 181 11.30 12.57 -4.58
N ARG A 182 10.87 13.81 -4.38
CA ARG A 182 11.71 14.99 -4.62
C ARG A 182 12.85 15.03 -3.60
N ARG A 183 14.07 15.24 -4.10
CA ARG A 183 15.29 15.35 -3.28
C ARG A 183 15.13 16.35 -2.14
N LYS A 184 14.54 17.51 -2.43
CA LYS A 184 14.29 18.56 -1.43
C LYS A 184 13.45 18.04 -0.26
N HIS A 185 12.37 17.31 -0.52
CA HIS A 185 11.50 16.79 0.55
C HIS A 185 12.22 15.74 1.41
N TYR A 186 13.07 14.91 0.80
CA TYR A 186 13.90 13.96 1.55
C TYR A 186 14.87 14.66 2.50
N LEU A 187 15.56 15.70 2.01
CA LEU A 187 16.53 16.47 2.79
C LEU A 187 15.86 17.32 3.88
N ASP A 188 14.74 17.97 3.57
CA ASP A 188 13.97 18.76 4.54
C ASP A 188 13.44 17.88 5.69
N LEU A 189 13.13 16.61 5.41
CA LEU A 189 12.72 15.61 6.41
C LEU A 189 13.88 15.07 7.26
N GLY A 190 15.12 15.27 6.81
CA GLY A 190 16.34 14.71 7.43
C GLY A 190 16.63 13.25 7.04
N GLY A 191 16.05 12.76 5.93
CA GLY A 191 16.30 11.41 5.41
C GLY A 191 15.81 10.26 6.28
N PHE A 192 16.39 9.07 6.10
CA PHE A 192 16.17 7.92 6.99
C PHE A 192 16.83 8.16 8.36
N ASP A 193 16.23 7.58 9.40
CA ASP A 193 16.82 7.62 10.74
C ASP A 193 17.89 6.53 10.89
N GLU A 194 19.16 6.94 10.92
CA GLU A 194 20.30 6.03 10.97
C GLU A 194 20.36 5.20 12.28
N ARG A 195 19.56 5.51 13.30
CA ARG A 195 19.49 4.75 14.56
C ARG A 195 18.93 3.34 14.40
N PHE A 196 18.21 3.06 13.30
CA PHE A 196 17.76 1.71 12.98
C PHE A 196 18.91 0.79 12.52
N GLY A 197 20.10 1.32 12.22
CA GLY A 197 21.28 0.50 11.92
C GLY A 197 21.15 -0.25 10.59
N LEU A 198 21.27 -1.57 10.61
CA LEU A 198 21.38 -2.39 9.39
C LEU A 198 20.11 -2.43 8.53
N GLY A 199 18.93 -2.23 9.11
CA GLY A 199 17.64 -2.20 8.43
C GLY A 199 16.50 -2.44 9.42
N ASN A 200 15.29 -2.62 8.88
CA ASN A 200 14.01 -2.75 9.58
C ASN A 200 13.52 -1.50 10.34
N PHE A 201 12.24 -1.16 10.15
CA PHE A 201 11.52 -0.02 10.72
C PHE A 201 11.99 1.39 10.31
N GLU A 202 13.10 1.53 9.57
CA GLU A 202 13.48 2.84 9.03
C GLU A 202 12.49 3.36 7.99
N ASP A 203 11.85 2.45 7.24
CA ASP A 203 10.83 2.78 6.26
C ASP A 203 9.49 3.15 6.92
N ASP A 204 9.08 2.42 7.96
CA ASP A 204 7.95 2.74 8.82
C ASP A 204 8.11 4.13 9.46
N ASP A 205 9.30 4.40 9.99
CA ASP A 205 9.66 5.68 10.59
C ASP A 205 9.68 6.82 9.56
N LEU A 206 10.26 6.59 8.38
CA LEU A 206 10.26 7.56 7.29
C LEU A 206 8.82 7.88 6.86
N CYS A 207 8.01 6.86 6.59
CA CYS A 207 6.60 7.00 6.22
C CYS A 207 5.83 7.81 7.24
N PHE A 208 6.01 7.51 8.52
CA PHE A 208 5.36 8.22 9.59
C PHE A 208 5.80 9.68 9.69
N ARG A 209 7.11 9.97 9.63
CA ARG A 209 7.61 11.36 9.62
C ARG A 209 7.17 12.13 8.39
N PHE A 210 7.15 11.49 7.22
CA PHE A 210 6.71 12.07 5.95
C PHE A 210 5.23 12.48 6.04
N ARG A 211 4.38 11.65 6.65
CA ARG A 211 2.97 12.00 6.92
C ARG A 211 2.83 13.14 7.93
N ARG A 212 3.66 13.16 8.97
CA ARG A 212 3.66 14.23 9.99
C ARG A 212 4.03 15.61 9.43
N MET A 213 4.80 15.67 8.36
CA MET A 213 5.08 16.94 7.65
C MET A 213 4.03 17.28 6.57
N GLY A 214 2.90 16.56 6.51
CA GLY A 214 1.82 16.79 5.56
C GLY A 214 1.99 16.08 4.21
N GLY A 215 2.99 15.19 4.08
CA GLY A 215 3.22 14.43 2.85
C GLY A 215 2.24 13.27 2.66
N ARG A 216 2.00 12.91 1.40
CA ARG A 216 1.18 11.73 1.02
C ARG A 216 2.07 10.59 0.55
N LEU A 217 1.61 9.38 0.79
CA LEU A 217 2.26 8.15 0.37
C LEU A 217 1.37 7.50 -0.70
N LEU A 218 1.93 7.22 -1.87
CA LEU A 218 1.18 6.73 -3.01
C LEU A 218 1.77 5.43 -3.54
N ILE A 219 0.92 4.42 -3.70
CA ILE A 219 1.22 3.26 -4.54
C ILE A 219 0.82 3.60 -5.96
N VAL A 220 1.74 3.44 -6.91
CA VAL A 220 1.48 3.57 -8.35
C VAL A 220 1.20 2.17 -8.90
N ARG A 221 -0.07 1.87 -9.16
CA ARG A 221 -0.56 0.50 -9.41
C ARG A 221 -0.16 -0.06 -10.77
N ASP A 222 0.19 0.80 -11.74
CA ASP A 222 0.76 0.43 -13.04
C ASP A 222 2.29 0.51 -13.10
N SER A 223 2.96 0.66 -11.95
CA SER A 223 4.41 0.61 -11.82
C SER A 223 4.83 -0.63 -11.03
N TYR A 224 5.83 -1.37 -11.51
CA TYR A 224 6.23 -2.65 -10.94
C TYR A 224 7.73 -2.79 -10.73
N VAL A 225 8.09 -3.44 -9.63
CA VAL A 225 9.44 -3.93 -9.35
C VAL A 225 9.37 -5.36 -8.85
N HIS A 226 10.21 -6.22 -9.40
CA HIS A 226 10.36 -7.57 -8.87
C HIS A 226 11.45 -7.59 -7.80
N HIS A 227 11.14 -8.15 -6.63
CA HIS A 227 12.06 -8.28 -5.51
C HIS A 227 12.45 -9.75 -5.34
N LEU A 228 13.75 -10.03 -5.28
CA LEU A 228 14.31 -11.39 -5.22
C LEU A 228 14.24 -12.04 -3.81
N GLY A 229 13.42 -11.48 -2.92
CA GLY A 229 13.31 -11.83 -1.49
C GLY A 229 14.39 -11.20 -0.61
N ASN A 230 14.44 -11.59 0.68
CA ASN A 230 15.36 -11.06 1.70
C ASN A 230 16.84 -11.50 1.51
N ARG A 231 17.38 -11.43 0.30
CA ARG A 231 18.71 -11.98 -0.05
C ARG A 231 19.84 -11.32 0.72
N THR A 232 19.77 -10.01 0.91
CA THR A 232 20.76 -9.25 1.68
C THR A 232 20.74 -9.60 3.17
N PHE A 233 19.54 -9.79 3.76
CA PHE A 233 19.42 -10.25 5.15
C PHE A 233 19.96 -11.67 5.35
N ILE A 234 19.69 -12.57 4.39
CA ILE A 234 20.25 -13.93 4.38
C ILE A 234 21.78 -13.88 4.28
N ALA A 235 22.33 -13.03 3.40
CA ALA A 235 23.78 -12.87 3.24
C ALA A 235 24.46 -12.30 4.49
N LEU A 236 23.77 -11.44 5.26
CA LEU A 236 24.25 -10.93 6.54
C LEU A 236 24.22 -11.98 7.67
N GLY A 237 23.60 -13.15 7.45
CA GLY A 237 23.43 -14.17 8.48
C GLY A 237 22.62 -13.68 9.69
N MET A 238 21.76 -12.69 9.48
CA MET A 238 20.99 -12.07 10.57
C MET A 238 19.90 -12.99 11.07
N ASP A 239 19.79 -13.07 12.40
CA ASP A 239 18.58 -13.56 13.05
C ASP A 239 17.50 -12.50 12.88
N TYR A 240 16.64 -12.72 11.88
CA TYR A 240 15.65 -11.75 11.44
C TYR A 240 14.63 -11.42 12.53
N GLU A 241 14.20 -12.40 13.33
CA GLU A 241 13.25 -12.17 14.43
C GLU A 241 13.89 -11.33 15.54
N LYS A 242 15.14 -11.64 15.89
CA LYS A 242 15.89 -10.88 16.88
C LYS A 242 16.13 -9.43 16.42
N ASP A 243 16.55 -9.23 15.17
CA ASP A 243 16.76 -7.89 14.63
C ASP A 243 15.47 -7.09 14.62
N LEU A 244 14.35 -7.68 14.18
CA LEU A 244 13.03 -7.04 14.23
C LEU A 244 12.66 -6.60 15.64
N GLU A 245 12.86 -7.45 16.66
CA GLU A 245 12.55 -7.07 18.05
C GLU A 245 13.48 -5.95 18.55
N GLU A 246 14.78 -6.01 18.25
CA GLU A 246 15.71 -4.94 18.60
C GLU A 246 15.31 -3.59 17.96
N LYS A 247 14.93 -3.60 16.68
CA LYS A 247 14.49 -2.38 15.97
C LYS A 247 13.13 -1.90 16.42
N ARG A 248 12.22 -2.81 16.76
CA ARG A 248 10.95 -2.47 17.41
C ARG A 248 11.19 -1.70 18.71
N GLN A 249 12.19 -2.08 19.51
CA GLN A 249 12.56 -1.33 20.72
C GLN A 249 13.12 0.08 20.41
N VAL A 250 13.89 0.22 19.32
CA VAL A 250 14.34 1.56 18.84
C VAL A 250 13.13 2.42 18.46
N PHE A 251 12.18 1.85 17.73
CA PHE A 251 10.94 2.53 17.33
C PHE A 251 10.10 2.92 18.56
N LEU A 252 9.87 1.98 19.47
CA LEU A 252 9.18 2.17 20.76
C LEU A 252 9.82 3.31 21.56
N LYS A 253 11.14 3.34 21.67
CA LYS A 253 11.85 4.39 22.41
C LYS A 253 11.72 5.75 21.73
N LYS A 254 11.67 5.80 20.40
CA LYS A 254 11.53 7.04 19.63
C LYS A 254 10.12 7.61 19.71
N TRP A 255 9.11 6.74 19.65
CA TRP A 255 7.71 7.13 19.50
C TRP A 255 6.84 6.91 20.73
N GLU A 256 7.41 6.33 21.79
CA GLU A 256 6.73 5.92 23.02
C GLU A 256 5.51 5.02 22.75
N ARG A 257 5.54 4.29 21.62
CA ARG A 257 4.45 3.45 21.12
C ARG A 257 4.95 2.33 20.25
N ASP A 258 4.21 1.23 20.29
CA ASP A 258 4.51 0.04 19.52
C ASP A 258 4.25 0.24 18.02
N PRO A 259 5.15 -0.16 17.11
CA PRO A 259 4.94 0.01 15.67
C PRO A 259 3.58 -0.47 15.14
N LEU A 260 2.93 -1.43 15.80
CA LEU A 260 1.56 -1.84 15.48
C LEU A 260 0.55 -0.67 15.53
N PHE A 261 0.84 0.43 16.22
CA PHE A 261 0.01 1.63 16.17
C PHE A 261 -0.05 2.24 14.76
N LEU A 262 0.94 1.99 13.91
CA LEU A 262 0.95 2.46 12.51
C LEU A 262 -0.17 1.81 11.68
N LEU A 263 -0.72 0.66 12.11
CA LEU A 263 -1.87 0.03 11.48
C LEU A 263 -3.06 1.01 11.37
N GLU A 264 -3.73 1.00 10.22
CA GLU A 264 -4.56 2.08 9.66
C GLU A 264 -5.50 2.79 10.66
N LYS A 265 -6.14 2.07 11.57
CA LYS A 265 -7.12 2.65 12.50
C LYS A 265 -6.47 3.48 13.62
N HIS A 266 -5.42 2.96 14.25
CA HIS A 266 -4.85 3.54 15.48
C HIS A 266 -3.92 4.73 15.22
N SER A 267 -3.23 4.75 14.09
CA SER A 267 -2.41 5.90 13.69
C SER A 267 -3.26 7.10 13.27
N LEU A 268 -4.51 6.87 12.82
CA LEU A 268 -5.42 7.94 12.40
C LEU A 268 -5.93 8.71 13.63
N GLU A 269 -6.44 7.99 14.63
CA GLU A 269 -6.89 8.54 15.91
C GLU A 269 -5.75 9.25 16.67
N TRP A 270 -4.54 8.68 16.64
CA TRP A 270 -3.41 9.29 17.33
C TRP A 270 -2.89 10.54 16.63
N GLU A 271 -2.62 10.49 15.33
CA GLU A 271 -2.21 11.67 14.57
C GLU A 271 -3.29 12.76 14.67
N ALA A 272 -4.56 12.36 14.61
CA ALA A 272 -5.68 13.26 14.88
C ALA A 272 -5.54 13.96 16.23
N SER A 273 -5.34 13.21 17.31
CA SER A 273 -5.24 13.76 18.67
C SER A 273 -4.06 14.73 18.84
N GLN A 274 -2.95 14.51 18.12
CA GLN A 274 -1.74 15.31 18.24
C GLN A 274 -1.78 16.57 17.37
N PHE A 275 -2.39 16.51 16.19
CA PHE A 275 -2.31 17.59 15.20
C PHE A 275 -3.59 18.44 15.11
N LEU A 276 -4.77 17.95 15.53
CA LEU A 276 -6.03 18.73 15.45
C LEU A 276 -5.88 20.16 15.97
N PRO A 277 -5.32 20.40 17.17
CA PRO A 277 -5.23 21.74 17.73
C PRO A 277 -4.34 22.69 16.91
N SER A 278 -3.34 22.15 16.21
CA SER A 278 -2.43 22.92 15.36
C SER A 278 -3.01 23.10 13.95
N LEU A 279 -3.68 22.08 13.42
CA LEU A 279 -4.39 22.09 12.13
C LEU A 279 -5.58 23.06 12.15
N GLU A 280 -6.29 23.18 13.27
CA GLU A 280 -7.39 24.13 13.45
C GLU A 280 -6.92 25.59 13.54
N ARG A 281 -5.68 25.81 14.02
CA ARG A 281 -5.08 27.15 14.18
C ARG A 281 -4.29 27.62 12.96
N ALA A 282 -3.93 26.71 12.05
CA ALA A 282 -3.18 27.03 10.85
C ALA A 282 -4.02 27.87 9.86
N GLN A 283 -3.66 29.14 9.69
CA GLN A 283 -4.09 29.95 8.54
C GLN A 283 -3.10 29.69 7.40
N LEU A 284 -3.51 28.88 6.42
CA LEU A 284 -2.70 28.63 5.23
C LEU A 284 -3.18 29.46 4.04
N PRO A 285 -2.27 29.81 3.11
CA PRO A 285 -2.62 30.34 1.79
C PRO A 285 -3.63 29.45 1.04
N SER A 286 -4.47 30.05 0.18
CA SER A 286 -5.58 29.35 -0.51
C SER A 286 -5.14 28.19 -1.40
N ASP A 287 -3.94 28.26 -1.97
CA ASP A 287 -3.31 27.24 -2.81
C ASP A 287 -2.81 26.02 -2.01
N GLN A 288 -2.59 26.15 -0.70
CA GLN A 288 -2.24 25.05 0.21
C GLN A 288 -3.44 24.51 1.00
N THR A 289 -4.64 25.00 0.73
CA THR A 289 -5.86 24.61 1.46
C THR A 289 -6.32 23.15 1.22
N PRO A 290 -6.20 22.56 0.01
CA PRO A 290 -6.78 21.23 -0.26
C PRO A 290 -6.23 20.11 0.63
N TRP A 291 -4.92 20.04 0.81
CA TRP A 291 -4.29 18.98 1.62
C TRP A 291 -4.71 19.05 3.08
N LEU A 292 -4.76 20.27 3.63
CA LEU A 292 -5.15 20.50 5.01
C LEU A 292 -6.59 20.05 5.21
N ARG A 293 -7.47 20.35 4.23
CA ARG A 293 -8.87 19.91 4.24
C ARG A 293 -9.02 18.40 4.12
N ARG A 294 -8.29 17.74 3.22
CA ARG A 294 -8.31 16.27 3.11
C ARG A 294 -7.83 15.60 4.39
N LEU A 295 -6.75 16.11 4.99
CA LEU A 295 -6.25 15.62 6.27
C LEU A 295 -7.31 15.82 7.35
N GLN A 296 -7.77 17.07 7.58
CA GLN A 296 -8.84 17.38 8.53
C GLN A 296 -10.06 16.47 8.35
N ALA A 297 -10.47 16.20 7.11
CA ALA A 297 -11.61 15.36 6.82
C ALA A 297 -11.40 13.90 7.23
N LYS A 298 -10.27 13.29 6.86
CA LYS A 298 -9.86 11.95 7.32
C LYS A 298 -9.75 11.91 8.86
N THR A 299 -9.19 12.97 9.42
CA THR A 299 -8.95 13.12 10.86
C THR A 299 -10.25 13.19 11.66
N TYR A 300 -11.19 14.06 11.27
CA TYR A 300 -12.51 14.13 11.90
C TYR A 300 -13.30 12.84 11.71
N GLY A 301 -13.18 12.17 10.56
CA GLY A 301 -13.80 10.87 10.33
C GLY A 301 -13.29 9.80 11.31
N ALA A 302 -11.98 9.73 11.53
CA ALA A 302 -11.39 8.82 12.51
C ALA A 302 -11.78 9.11 13.96
N LEU A 303 -12.03 10.38 14.29
CA LEU A 303 -12.49 10.80 15.62
C LEU A 303 -14.01 10.65 15.80
N ASP A 304 -14.72 10.01 14.87
CA ASP A 304 -16.18 9.88 14.86
C ASP A 304 -16.88 11.26 14.96
N GLN A 305 -16.35 12.26 14.25
CA GLN A 305 -16.91 13.61 14.11
C GLN A 305 -17.46 13.83 12.69
N PRO A 306 -18.54 13.11 12.30
CA PRO A 306 -18.96 12.99 10.90
C PRO A 306 -19.33 14.34 10.27
N GLN A 307 -19.92 15.26 11.03
CA GLN A 307 -20.29 16.60 10.54
C GLN A 307 -19.08 17.45 10.16
N ARG A 308 -18.03 17.43 10.98
CA ARG A 308 -16.78 18.16 10.72
C ARG A 308 -16.00 17.51 9.59
N ALA A 309 -16.00 16.18 9.54
CA ALA A 309 -15.42 15.40 8.45
C ALA A 309 -16.05 15.77 7.11
N LEU A 310 -17.39 15.82 7.06
CA LEU A 310 -18.13 16.18 5.86
C LEU A 310 -17.86 17.61 5.39
N LEU A 311 -17.80 18.58 6.31
CA LEU A 311 -17.47 19.96 5.95
C LEU A 311 -16.06 20.03 5.34
N ALA A 312 -15.08 19.40 5.98
CA ALA A 312 -13.71 19.37 5.49
C ALA A 312 -13.60 18.63 4.13
N TRP A 313 -14.33 17.52 3.94
CA TRP A 313 -14.41 16.83 2.66
C TRP A 313 -14.98 17.71 1.56
N ARG A 314 -16.04 18.49 1.84
CA ARG A 314 -16.64 19.41 0.86
C ARG A 314 -15.71 20.55 0.49
N GLU A 315 -15.03 21.13 1.46
CA GLU A 315 -14.03 22.17 1.20
C GLU A 315 -12.86 21.61 0.37
N TYR A 316 -12.42 20.39 0.65
CA TYR A 316 -11.44 19.68 -0.16
C TYR A 316 -11.93 19.45 -1.60
N LEU A 317 -13.13 18.88 -1.75
CA LEU A 317 -13.75 18.57 -3.04
C LEU A 317 -14.06 19.83 -3.87
N GLY A 318 -14.22 20.99 -3.25
CA GLY A 318 -14.29 22.28 -3.95
C GLY A 318 -13.02 22.59 -4.75
N HIS A 319 -11.86 22.10 -4.31
CA HIS A 319 -10.58 22.28 -4.98
C HIS A 319 -10.19 21.07 -5.84
N CYS A 320 -10.51 19.86 -5.36
CA CYS A 320 -10.20 18.59 -6.02
C CYS A 320 -11.50 17.86 -6.40
N PRO A 321 -12.35 18.44 -7.29
CA PRO A 321 -13.68 17.90 -7.55
C PRO A 321 -13.64 16.52 -8.21
N LYS A 322 -12.50 16.11 -8.79
CA LYS A 322 -12.30 14.81 -9.46
C LYS A 322 -11.82 13.68 -8.53
N ASP A 323 -11.54 13.94 -7.25
CA ASP A 323 -11.13 12.89 -6.31
C ASP A 323 -12.34 12.00 -5.96
N THR A 324 -12.36 10.78 -6.51
CA THR A 324 -13.44 9.81 -6.30
C THR A 324 -13.36 9.13 -4.94
N GLU A 325 -12.18 8.97 -4.32
CA GLU A 325 -12.04 8.44 -2.96
C GLU A 325 -12.68 9.41 -1.96
N ALA A 326 -12.38 10.70 -2.10
CA ALA A 326 -12.95 11.74 -1.27
C ALA A 326 -14.47 11.85 -1.43
N ARG A 327 -15.00 11.79 -2.67
CA ARG A 327 -16.46 11.77 -2.90
C ARG A 327 -17.14 10.52 -2.37
N SER A 328 -16.48 9.37 -2.50
CA SER A 328 -16.97 8.12 -1.94
C SER A 328 -17.06 8.21 -0.42
N THR A 329 -16.03 8.76 0.21
CA THR A 329 -15.99 8.99 1.67
C THR A 329 -17.05 10.01 2.10
N GLU A 330 -17.27 11.07 1.32
CA GLU A 330 -18.37 12.04 1.54
C GLU A 330 -19.74 11.32 1.54
N ALA A 331 -19.99 10.48 0.53
CA ALA A 331 -21.24 9.74 0.42
C ALA A 331 -21.45 8.78 1.61
N LEU A 332 -20.41 8.06 2.04
CA LEU A 332 -20.48 7.17 3.20
C LEU A 332 -20.77 7.93 4.50
N LEU A 333 -20.14 9.09 4.71
CA LEU A 333 -20.42 9.97 5.85
C LEU A 333 -21.87 10.49 5.83
N LEU A 334 -22.39 10.81 4.64
CA LEU A 334 -23.79 11.22 4.48
C LEU A 334 -24.75 10.07 4.84
N PHE A 335 -24.44 8.83 4.48
CA PHE A 335 -25.21 7.66 4.94
C PHE A 335 -25.18 7.51 6.46
N GLN A 336 -24.00 7.59 7.08
CA GLN A 336 -23.87 7.53 8.55
C GLN A 336 -24.68 8.60 9.28
N MET A 337 -24.88 9.75 8.64
CA MET A 337 -25.67 10.87 9.17
C MET A 337 -27.17 10.79 8.82
N GLY A 338 -27.65 9.70 8.22
CA GLY A 338 -29.05 9.54 7.79
C GLY A 338 -29.45 10.44 6.62
N ARG A 339 -28.48 11.02 5.90
CA ARG A 339 -28.70 11.90 4.73
C ARG A 339 -28.69 11.11 3.42
N SER A 340 -29.45 10.02 3.39
CA SER A 340 -29.37 8.98 2.36
C SER A 340 -29.67 9.51 0.95
N LEU A 341 -30.58 10.47 0.77
CA LEU A 341 -30.86 11.07 -0.54
C LEU A 341 -29.67 11.83 -1.12
N GLU A 342 -28.92 12.54 -0.28
CA GLU A 342 -27.76 13.32 -0.68
C GLU A 342 -26.56 12.42 -0.94
N ALA A 343 -26.36 11.42 -0.07
CA ALA A 343 -25.37 10.36 -0.26
C ALA A 343 -25.54 9.69 -1.63
N ARG A 344 -26.78 9.34 -2.01
CA ARG A 344 -27.12 8.74 -3.30
C ARG A 344 -26.74 9.61 -4.49
N LYS A 345 -26.99 10.92 -4.42
CA LYS A 345 -26.61 11.86 -5.50
C LYS A 345 -25.11 11.95 -5.67
N THR A 346 -24.38 12.07 -4.56
CA THR A 346 -22.91 12.09 -4.57
C THR A 346 -22.34 10.79 -5.14
N LEU A 347 -22.92 9.65 -4.75
CA LEU A 347 -22.48 8.34 -5.21
C LEU A 347 -22.75 8.12 -6.71
N SER A 348 -23.95 8.44 -7.19
CA SER A 348 -24.30 8.32 -8.62
C SER A 348 -23.30 9.07 -9.48
N ARG A 349 -23.01 10.32 -9.12
CA ARG A 349 -22.02 11.14 -9.82
C ARG A 349 -20.61 10.57 -9.74
N THR A 350 -20.27 9.92 -8.61
CA THR A 350 -18.96 9.28 -8.43
C THR A 350 -18.82 8.06 -9.34
N LEU A 351 -19.88 7.27 -9.50
CA LEU A 351 -19.90 6.11 -10.39
C LEU A 351 -19.83 6.53 -11.86
N ASP A 352 -20.56 7.58 -12.25
CA ASP A 352 -20.54 8.12 -13.63
C ASP A 352 -19.16 8.66 -14.02
N GLU A 353 -18.41 9.19 -13.05
CA GLU A 353 -17.09 9.79 -13.25
C GLU A 353 -15.94 8.86 -12.82
N CYS A 354 -16.24 7.61 -12.44
CA CYS A 354 -15.28 6.70 -11.80
C CYS A 354 -14.21 6.22 -12.78
N TRP A 355 -13.03 6.83 -12.72
CA TRP A 355 -11.86 6.47 -13.54
C TRP A 355 -11.05 5.30 -12.97
N PHE A 356 -11.25 4.93 -11.69
CA PHE A 356 -10.45 3.92 -10.95
C PHE A 356 -10.83 2.45 -11.24
N GLY A 357 -11.56 2.21 -12.33
CA GLY A 357 -11.84 0.88 -12.87
C GLY A 357 -12.79 -0.02 -12.05
N PRO A 358 -13.03 -1.25 -12.53
CA PRO A 358 -14.10 -2.13 -12.03
C PRO A 358 -13.97 -2.54 -10.55
N VAL A 359 -12.75 -2.67 -10.01
CA VAL A 359 -12.53 -3.13 -8.63
C VAL A 359 -12.93 -2.08 -7.60
N PHE A 360 -12.52 -0.83 -7.83
CA PHE A 360 -12.87 0.27 -6.93
C PHE A 360 -14.38 0.50 -6.90
N ALA A 361 -15.01 0.48 -8.08
CA ALA A 361 -16.47 0.57 -8.20
C ALA A 361 -17.18 -0.56 -7.43
N ALA A 362 -16.76 -1.82 -7.60
CA ALA A 362 -17.35 -2.95 -6.89
C ALA A 362 -17.16 -2.85 -5.35
N SER A 363 -15.99 -2.39 -4.89
CA SER A 363 -15.73 -2.16 -3.46
C SER A 363 -16.64 -1.09 -2.86
N LEU A 364 -16.75 0.06 -3.53
CA LEU A 364 -17.59 1.16 -3.10
C LEU A 364 -19.06 0.76 -3.02
N LEU A 365 -19.57 0.11 -4.07
CA LEU A 365 -20.95 -0.38 -4.13
C LEU A 365 -21.25 -1.40 -3.03
N THR A 366 -20.31 -2.29 -2.73
CA THR A 366 -20.43 -3.26 -1.63
C THR A 366 -20.49 -2.58 -0.26
N GLN A 367 -19.71 -1.52 -0.04
CA GLN A 367 -19.75 -0.76 1.21
C GLN A 367 -21.08 -0.02 1.37
N VAL A 368 -21.58 0.59 0.30
CA VAL A 368 -22.88 1.27 0.29
C VAL A 368 -24.01 0.29 0.58
N ALA A 369 -23.97 -0.88 -0.07
CA ALA A 369 -24.91 -1.97 0.16
C ALA A 369 -24.94 -2.36 1.64
N ARG A 370 -23.76 -2.51 2.28
CA ARG A 370 -23.67 -2.80 3.72
C ARG A 370 -24.33 -1.73 4.59
N GLN A 371 -24.11 -0.45 4.30
CA GLN A 371 -24.68 0.65 5.08
C GLN A 371 -26.21 0.72 4.93
N LEU A 372 -26.73 0.43 3.74
CA LEU A 372 -28.16 0.48 3.44
C LEU A 372 -28.95 -0.74 3.91
N HIS A 373 -28.28 -1.83 4.30
CA HIS A 373 -28.94 -3.12 4.59
C HIS A 373 -30.15 -3.00 5.53
N HIS A 374 -30.03 -2.20 6.59
CA HIS A 374 -31.11 -2.02 7.56
C HIS A 374 -32.10 -0.89 7.21
N GLU A 375 -31.67 0.12 6.45
CA GLU A 375 -32.51 1.29 6.12
C GLU A 375 -33.36 1.06 4.87
N ALA A 376 -32.77 0.44 3.84
CA ALA A 376 -33.35 0.26 2.52
C ALA A 376 -32.86 -1.07 1.91
N PRO A 377 -33.31 -2.24 2.43
CA PRO A 377 -32.78 -3.56 2.06
C PRO A 377 -32.89 -3.87 0.56
N GLY A 378 -33.97 -3.44 -0.11
CA GLY A 378 -34.12 -3.65 -1.55
C GLY A 378 -33.07 -2.89 -2.37
N GLU A 379 -32.76 -1.66 -1.98
CA GLU A 379 -31.71 -0.87 -2.63
C GLU A 379 -30.32 -1.40 -2.30
N ALA A 380 -30.11 -1.86 -1.06
CA ALA A 380 -28.87 -2.52 -0.64
C ALA A 380 -28.57 -3.74 -1.52
N GLU A 381 -29.59 -4.55 -1.81
CA GLU A 381 -29.48 -5.71 -2.70
C GLU A 381 -29.23 -5.29 -4.16
N ASP A 382 -29.82 -4.19 -4.63
CA ASP A 382 -29.53 -3.64 -5.97
C ASP A 382 -28.08 -3.14 -6.10
N TYR A 383 -27.54 -2.44 -5.10
CA TYR A 383 -26.14 -1.99 -5.09
C TYR A 383 -25.18 -3.17 -5.03
N LEU A 384 -25.48 -4.18 -4.22
CA LEU A 384 -24.66 -5.39 -4.15
C LEU A 384 -24.70 -6.17 -5.46
N ARG A 385 -25.87 -6.25 -6.10
CA ARG A 385 -26.01 -6.83 -7.45
C ARG A 385 -25.17 -6.06 -8.45
N TYR A 386 -25.24 -4.74 -8.46
CA TYR A 386 -24.46 -3.92 -9.37
C TYR A 386 -22.94 -4.07 -9.16
N ALA A 387 -22.49 -4.19 -7.90
CA ALA A 387 -21.09 -4.48 -7.59
C ALA A 387 -20.62 -5.80 -8.25
N LEU A 388 -21.46 -6.83 -8.17
CA LEU A 388 -21.19 -8.16 -8.72
C LEU A 388 -21.40 -8.24 -10.24
N ASP A 389 -22.25 -7.39 -10.83
CA ASP A 389 -22.36 -7.26 -12.28
C ASP A 389 -21.08 -6.64 -12.87
N ILE A 390 -20.49 -5.67 -12.18
CA ILE A 390 -19.21 -5.05 -12.56
C ILE A 390 -18.05 -6.04 -12.37
N ARG A 391 -18.03 -6.77 -11.24
CA ARG A 391 -17.03 -7.79 -10.93
C ARG A 391 -17.66 -9.04 -10.32
N PRO A 392 -17.98 -10.05 -11.13
CA PRO A 392 -18.62 -11.29 -10.66
C PRO A 392 -17.78 -12.09 -9.66
N ASP A 393 -16.46 -11.90 -9.67
CA ASP A 393 -15.48 -12.57 -8.81
C ASP A 393 -15.08 -11.73 -7.57
N PHE A 394 -15.76 -10.62 -7.31
CA PHE A 394 -15.43 -9.70 -6.22
C PHE A 394 -15.79 -10.27 -4.85
N VAL A 395 -14.78 -10.84 -4.20
CA VAL A 395 -14.89 -11.60 -2.93
C VAL A 395 -15.63 -10.83 -1.83
N PRO A 396 -15.34 -9.55 -1.53
CA PRO A 396 -16.05 -8.84 -0.47
C PRO A 396 -17.56 -8.74 -0.74
N GLY A 397 -17.95 -8.55 -2.00
CA GLY A 397 -19.36 -8.51 -2.41
C GLY A 397 -20.04 -9.87 -2.30
N LEU A 398 -19.36 -10.93 -2.74
CA LEU A 398 -19.87 -12.30 -2.64
C LEU A 398 -20.01 -12.74 -1.19
N ASN A 399 -19.04 -12.41 -0.34
CA ASN A 399 -19.10 -12.69 1.10
C ASN A 399 -20.30 -11.97 1.74
N LEU A 400 -20.48 -10.68 1.44
CA LEU A 400 -21.63 -9.91 1.94
C LEU A 400 -22.96 -10.53 1.49
N LYS A 401 -23.05 -10.97 0.22
CA LYS A 401 -24.23 -11.65 -0.32
C LYS A 401 -24.51 -12.96 0.41
N ALA A 402 -23.47 -13.74 0.69
CA ALA A 402 -23.59 -14.99 1.43
C ALA A 402 -24.04 -14.76 2.88
N VAL A 403 -23.50 -13.73 3.55
CA VAL A 403 -23.93 -13.33 4.91
C VAL A 403 -25.42 -12.99 4.92
N TRP A 404 -25.90 -12.16 3.99
CA TRP A 404 -27.32 -11.82 3.92
C TRP A 404 -28.21 -13.02 3.57
N ALA A 405 -27.73 -13.94 2.74
CA ALA A 405 -28.42 -15.20 2.47
C ALA A 405 -28.53 -16.05 3.76
N ILE A 406 -27.47 -16.14 4.57
CA ILE A 406 -27.48 -16.84 5.87
C ILE A 406 -28.48 -16.18 6.84
N GLU A 407 -28.46 -14.85 6.96
CA GLU A 407 -29.38 -14.10 7.83
C GLU A 407 -30.85 -14.35 7.49
N GLN A 408 -31.14 -14.53 6.19
CA GLN A 408 -32.49 -14.80 5.67
C GLN A 408 -32.85 -16.30 5.63
N GLY A 409 -31.97 -17.18 6.11
CA GLY A 409 -32.18 -18.63 6.09
C GLY A 409 -32.01 -19.29 4.72
N ARG A 410 -31.46 -18.58 3.73
CA ARG A 410 -31.17 -19.07 2.37
C ARG A 410 -29.82 -19.80 2.34
N PHE A 411 -29.69 -20.87 3.12
CA PHE A 411 -28.40 -21.54 3.35
C PHE A 411 -27.82 -22.23 2.11
N GLN A 412 -28.66 -22.82 1.25
CA GLN A 412 -28.19 -23.42 -0.01
C GLN A 412 -27.57 -22.37 -0.95
N GLU A 413 -28.14 -21.16 -0.97
CA GLU A 413 -27.61 -20.05 -1.78
C GLU A 413 -26.24 -19.60 -1.23
N ALA A 414 -26.12 -19.45 0.09
CA ALA A 414 -24.86 -19.09 0.72
C ALA A 414 -23.75 -20.12 0.46
N GLU A 415 -24.06 -21.42 0.52
CA GLU A 415 -23.12 -22.48 0.15
C GLU A 415 -22.69 -22.36 -1.31
N HIS A 416 -23.64 -22.19 -2.24
CA HIS A 416 -23.34 -22.05 -3.66
C HIS A 416 -22.43 -20.86 -3.97
N ILE A 417 -22.65 -19.73 -3.29
CA ILE A 417 -21.82 -18.53 -3.43
C ILE A 417 -20.39 -18.76 -2.93
N LEU A 418 -20.24 -19.41 -1.78
CA LEU A 418 -18.93 -19.53 -1.10
C LEU A 418 -18.08 -20.72 -1.58
N GLN A 419 -18.72 -21.78 -2.09
CA GLN A 419 -18.04 -23.02 -2.48
C GLN A 419 -16.91 -22.84 -3.52
N PRO A 420 -17.03 -21.99 -4.56
CA PRO A 420 -15.95 -21.76 -5.52
C PRO A 420 -14.72 -21.07 -4.91
N PHE A 421 -14.86 -20.39 -3.77
CA PHE A 421 -13.80 -19.56 -3.17
C PHE A 421 -13.03 -20.26 -2.06
N ARG A 422 -13.27 -21.56 -1.83
CA ARG A 422 -12.48 -22.40 -0.90
C ARG A 422 -10.98 -22.33 -1.17
N GLN A 423 -10.57 -22.13 -2.41
CA GLN A 423 -9.16 -22.02 -2.78
C GLN A 423 -8.50 -20.71 -2.32
N LYS A 424 -9.28 -19.69 -1.94
CA LYS A 424 -8.75 -18.43 -1.41
C LYS A 424 -8.41 -18.57 0.08
N GLU A 425 -7.29 -17.99 0.49
CA GLU A 425 -6.78 -18.06 1.87
C GLU A 425 -7.50 -17.08 2.82
N ASP A 426 -8.83 -16.99 2.75
CA ASP A 426 -9.62 -16.06 3.56
C ASP A 426 -10.40 -16.82 4.67
N PRO A 427 -10.06 -16.62 5.97
CA PRO A 427 -10.72 -17.32 7.07
C PRO A 427 -12.22 -16.99 7.21
N ASP A 428 -12.66 -15.80 6.81
CA ASP A 428 -14.07 -15.38 6.98
C ASP A 428 -14.99 -16.11 6.00
N LEU A 429 -14.52 -16.34 4.76
CA LEU A 429 -15.25 -17.14 3.77
C LEU A 429 -15.47 -18.57 4.24
N TRP A 430 -14.43 -19.18 4.80
CA TRP A 430 -14.48 -20.53 5.34
C TRP A 430 -15.40 -20.62 6.57
N ASN A 431 -15.38 -19.62 7.45
CA ASN A 431 -16.30 -19.55 8.58
C ASN A 431 -17.76 -19.46 8.13
N ASN A 432 -18.07 -18.54 7.22
CA ASN A 432 -19.44 -18.34 6.72
C ASN A 432 -19.96 -19.56 5.95
N LEU A 433 -19.08 -20.26 5.24
CA LEU A 433 -19.41 -21.52 4.59
C LEU A 433 -19.72 -22.61 5.63
N GLY A 434 -18.94 -22.70 6.70
CA GLY A 434 -19.20 -23.60 7.82
C GLY A 434 -20.57 -23.36 8.45
N ILE A 435 -20.95 -22.09 8.65
CA ILE A 435 -22.27 -21.71 9.16
C ILE A 435 -23.38 -22.19 8.21
N ALA A 436 -23.25 -21.91 6.91
CA ALA A 436 -24.23 -22.32 5.91
C ALA A 436 -24.39 -23.84 5.81
N LEU A 437 -23.30 -24.60 5.90
CA LEU A 437 -23.31 -26.07 5.88
C LEU A 437 -23.92 -26.66 7.17
N TYR A 438 -23.58 -26.09 8.32
CA TYR A 438 -24.12 -26.53 9.61
C TYR A 438 -25.64 -26.39 9.67
N GLN A 439 -26.17 -25.24 9.24
CA GLN A 439 -27.62 -24.98 9.23
C GLN A 439 -28.39 -25.90 8.27
N GLN A 440 -27.70 -26.49 7.28
CA GLN A 440 -28.26 -27.51 6.38
C GLN A 440 -28.16 -28.93 6.93
N GLY A 441 -27.56 -29.14 8.11
CA GLY A 441 -27.33 -30.47 8.68
C GLY A 441 -26.11 -31.21 8.12
N LYS A 442 -25.26 -30.54 7.34
CA LYS A 442 -24.01 -31.09 6.76
C LYS A 442 -22.86 -30.96 7.76
N ALA A 443 -22.98 -31.64 8.90
CA ALA A 443 -22.06 -31.50 10.03
C ALA A 443 -20.59 -31.88 9.71
N PRO A 444 -20.30 -32.96 8.95
CA PRO A 444 -18.92 -33.29 8.57
C PRO A 444 -18.25 -32.19 7.73
N GLU A 445 -18.97 -31.64 6.75
CA GLU A 445 -18.46 -30.60 5.85
C GLU A 445 -18.34 -29.25 6.56
N ALA A 446 -19.25 -28.96 7.50
CA ALA A 446 -19.15 -27.78 8.36
C ALA A 446 -17.91 -27.85 9.26
N LEU A 447 -17.60 -29.04 9.81
CA LEU A 447 -16.41 -29.26 10.64
C LEU A 447 -15.12 -29.02 9.85
N GLU A 448 -15.04 -29.50 8.61
CA GLU A 448 -13.92 -29.24 7.71
C GLU A 448 -13.76 -27.73 7.47
N ALA A 449 -14.84 -27.04 7.13
CA ALA A 449 -14.81 -25.61 6.85
C ALA A 449 -14.38 -24.77 8.07
N PHE A 450 -14.91 -25.07 9.27
CA PHE A 450 -14.49 -24.39 10.49
C PHE A 450 -13.04 -24.69 10.88
N SER A 451 -12.56 -25.91 10.63
CA SER A 451 -11.15 -26.27 10.86
C SER A 451 -10.20 -25.50 9.95
N GLU A 452 -10.58 -25.35 8.68
CA GLU A 452 -9.84 -24.57 7.68
C GLU A 452 -9.80 -23.08 8.05
N ALA A 453 -10.92 -22.53 8.51
CA ALA A 453 -11.03 -21.16 8.99
C ALA A 453 -10.20 -20.92 10.27
N ALA A 454 -10.31 -21.81 11.27
CA ALA A 454 -9.61 -21.68 12.55
C ALA A 454 -8.08 -21.78 12.39
N ARG A 455 -7.60 -22.66 11.49
CA ARG A 455 -6.16 -22.76 11.19
C ARG A 455 -5.59 -21.44 10.67
N ARG A 456 -6.38 -20.67 9.92
CA ARG A 456 -5.98 -19.40 9.31
C ARG A 456 -6.21 -18.19 10.21
N GLY A 457 -7.34 -18.14 10.92
CA GLY A 457 -7.73 -17.03 11.78
C GLY A 457 -7.11 -17.06 13.18
N GLY A 458 -6.47 -18.17 13.54
CA GLY A 458 -5.86 -18.36 14.86
C GLY A 458 -6.86 -18.75 15.96
N PRO A 459 -6.37 -19.07 17.17
CA PRO A 459 -7.14 -19.74 18.23
C PRO A 459 -8.23 -18.89 18.89
N GLN A 460 -8.23 -17.57 18.69
CA GLN A 460 -9.24 -16.64 19.23
C GLN A 460 -10.31 -16.22 18.21
N SER A 461 -10.23 -16.73 16.98
CA SER A 461 -11.15 -16.37 15.89
C SER A 461 -12.58 -16.85 16.16
N PRO A 462 -13.60 -16.18 15.60
CA PRO A 462 -14.98 -16.67 15.62
C PRO A 462 -15.10 -18.11 15.07
N ALA A 463 -14.28 -18.44 14.06
CA ALA A 463 -14.17 -19.78 13.51
C ALA A 463 -13.68 -20.82 14.53
N ALA A 464 -12.70 -20.48 15.36
CA ALA A 464 -12.21 -21.38 16.42
C ALA A 464 -13.30 -21.64 17.48
N ARG A 465 -14.09 -20.62 17.83
CA ARG A 465 -15.25 -20.77 18.74
C ARG A 465 -16.36 -21.62 18.12
N ASN A 466 -16.66 -21.42 16.84
CA ASN A 466 -17.63 -22.23 16.10
C ASN A 466 -17.19 -23.70 15.99
N LEU A 467 -15.89 -23.93 15.76
CA LEU A 467 -15.29 -25.26 15.75
C LEU A 467 -15.41 -25.94 17.11
N GLU A 468 -15.05 -25.23 18.18
CA GLU A 468 -15.13 -25.73 19.56
C GLU A 468 -16.57 -26.06 19.95
N ALA A 469 -17.54 -25.19 19.64
CA ALA A 469 -18.96 -25.41 19.91
C ALA A 469 -19.48 -26.68 19.22
N LEU A 470 -19.06 -26.90 17.96
CA LEU A 470 -19.46 -28.06 17.16
C LEU A 470 -18.85 -29.36 17.69
N LEU A 471 -17.61 -29.33 18.17
CA LEU A 471 -16.90 -30.47 18.76
C LEU A 471 -17.36 -30.82 20.19
N THR A 472 -17.76 -29.83 20.99
CA THR A 472 -18.06 -30.02 22.42
C THR A 472 -19.53 -30.31 22.72
N THR A 473 -20.49 -29.77 21.94
CA THR A 473 -21.91 -29.89 22.30
C THR A 473 -22.82 -30.45 21.22
N GLY A 474 -22.42 -30.45 19.94
CA GLY A 474 -23.28 -30.89 18.82
C GLY A 474 -24.64 -30.17 18.71
N LYS A 475 -24.91 -29.17 19.56
CA LYS A 475 -26.22 -28.53 19.77
C LYS A 475 -26.17 -27.04 20.04
N GLN A 476 -24.98 -26.42 20.19
CA GLN A 476 -24.90 -24.96 20.20
C GLN A 476 -24.93 -24.43 18.76
N PRO A 477 -25.81 -23.46 18.45
CA PRO A 477 -25.80 -22.81 17.15
C PRO A 477 -24.48 -22.02 17.01
N PRO A 478 -23.86 -22.03 15.82
CA PRO A 478 -22.67 -21.22 15.57
C PRO A 478 -22.96 -19.73 15.79
N GLU A 479 -21.96 -18.96 16.21
CA GLU A 479 -22.02 -17.50 16.23
C GLU A 479 -22.41 -17.02 14.82
N ARG A 480 -23.44 -16.17 14.76
CA ARG A 480 -23.87 -15.57 13.51
C ARG A 480 -22.75 -14.68 12.93
N PRO A 481 -22.69 -14.52 11.60
CA PRO A 481 -21.66 -13.73 10.92
C PRO A 481 -21.55 -12.28 11.43
#